data_AF-A0A7K2JVK4-F1
#
_entry.id   AF-A0A7K2JVK4-F1
#
_cell.length_a   1.000
_cell.length_b   1.000
_cell.length_c   1.000
_cell.angle_alpha   90.00
_cell.angle_beta   90.00
_cell.angle_gamma   90.00
#
_symmetry.space_group_name_H-M   'P 1'
#
loop_
_entity.id
_entity.type
_entity.pdbx_description
1 polymer ?
#
loop_
_entity_poly.entity_id
_entity_poly.type
_entity_poly.pdbx_seq_one_letter_code
_entity_poly.pdbx_strand_id
1 'polypeptide(L)' 'MAGQGPELIGREILRLDALSERDGHRMGKEWRKRTETRREALLWALHVILTNAPTTPPGPATQTFLDALKHR' A
#
# COMPACT_ATOMS: atom_id res chain seq x y z
N MET A 1 8.29 2.64 -20.70
CA MET A 1 7.49 3.65 -19.96
C MET A 1 6.98 3.07 -18.65
N ALA A 2 7.86 2.87 -17.66
CA ALA A 2 7.55 2.24 -16.37
C ALA A 2 7.49 3.26 -15.19
N GLY A 3 7.13 4.51 -15.48
CA GLY A 3 7.25 5.61 -14.52
C GLY A 3 6.08 5.75 -13.54
N GLN A 4 4.87 5.31 -13.87
CA GLN A 4 3.67 5.63 -13.08
C GLN A 4 3.13 4.47 -12.23
N GLY A 5 3.53 3.23 -12.51
CA GLY A 5 3.00 2.03 -11.84
C GLY A 5 3.22 2.02 -10.31
N PRO A 6 4.47 2.09 -9.82
CA PRO A 6 4.74 2.01 -8.39
C PRO A 6 4.23 3.24 -7.62
N GLU A 7 4.26 4.43 -8.22
CA GLU A 7 3.72 5.65 -7.60
C GLU A 7 2.19 5.59 -7.45
N LEU A 8 1.45 5.09 -8.44
CA LEU A 8 0.00 4.90 -8.36
C LEU A 8 -0.37 3.90 -7.27
N ILE A 9 0.35 2.78 -7.19
CA ILE A 9 0.15 1.76 -6.16
C ILE A 9 0.47 2.34 -4.77
N GLY A 10 1.59 3.04 -4.62
CA GLY A 10 1.97 3.69 -3.37
C GLY A 10 0.94 4.71 -2.90
N ARG A 11 0.42 5.55 -3.81
CA ARG A 11 -0.64 6.54 -3.48
C ARG A 11 -1.95 5.87 -3.06
N GLU A 12 -2.35 4.78 -3.69
CA GLU A 12 -3.55 4.04 -3.29
C GLU A 12 -3.37 3.41 -1.90
N ILE A 13 -2.18 2.85 -1.58
CA ILE A 13 -1.89 2.34 -0.23
C ILE A 13 -2.05 3.46 0.81
N LEU A 14 -1.43 4.63 0.57
CA LEU A 14 -1.53 5.79 1.46
C LEU A 14 -2.97 6.28 1.61
N ARG A 15 -3.76 6.24 0.53
CA ARG A 15 -5.19 6.59 0.56
C ARG A 15 -5.98 5.62 1.43
N LEU A 16 -5.72 4.31 1.33
CA LEU A 16 -6.40 3.29 2.15
C LEU A 16 -6.01 3.39 3.62
N ASP A 17 -4.74 3.72 3.92
CA ASP A 17 -4.27 4.00 5.28
C ASP A 17 -5.00 5.20 5.86
N ALA A 18 -4.98 6.35 5.17
CA ALA A 18 -5.65 7.57 5.63
C ALA A 18 -7.17 7.39 5.80
N LEU A 19 -7.80 6.62 4.90
CA LEU A 19 -9.22 6.30 4.96
C LEU A 19 -9.54 5.42 6.19
N SER A 20 -8.67 4.45 6.48
CA SER A 20 -8.82 3.58 7.66
C SER A 20 -8.57 4.35 8.97
N GLU A 21 -7.61 5.26 8.99
CA GLU A 21 -7.35 6.12 10.15
C GLU A 21 -8.52 7.08 10.42
N ARG A 22 -9.07 7.71 9.36
CA ARG A 22 -10.13 8.71 9.51
C ARG A 22 -11.51 8.09 9.79
N ASP A 23 -11.85 7.02 9.08
CA ASP A 23 -13.21 6.47 9.05
C ASP A 23 -13.27 5.02 9.57
N GLY A 24 -12.15 4.40 9.95
CA GLY A 24 -12.10 2.99 10.38
C GLY A 24 -12.97 2.68 11.59
N HIS A 25 -13.16 3.63 12.50
CA HIS A 25 -14.08 3.48 13.64
C HIS A 25 -15.56 3.49 13.23
N ARG A 26 -15.90 4.16 12.12
CA ARG A 26 -17.27 4.23 11.56
C ARG A 26 -17.56 3.11 10.57
N MET A 27 -16.52 2.41 10.10
CA MET A 27 -16.62 1.36 9.10
C MET A 27 -16.92 -0.01 9.73
N GLY A 28 -17.88 -0.72 9.14
CA GLY A 28 -18.26 -2.08 9.54
C GLY A 28 -17.08 -3.06 9.43
N LYS A 29 -17.13 -4.15 10.21
CA LYS A 29 -16.07 -5.18 10.30
C LYS A 29 -15.69 -5.76 8.92
N GLU A 30 -16.69 -6.04 8.08
CA GLU A 30 -16.52 -6.55 6.71
C GLU A 30 -15.76 -5.56 5.81
N TRP A 31 -16.10 -4.27 5.93
CA TRP A 31 -15.47 -3.22 5.15
C TRP A 31 -13.99 -3.06 5.56
N ARG A 32 -13.72 -3.04 6.88
CA ARG A 32 -12.35 -2.98 7.40
C ARG A 32 -11.50 -4.14 6.89
N LYS A 33 -12.03 -5.37 6.97
CA LYS A 33 -11.34 -6.56 6.47
C LYS A 33 -11.03 -6.46 4.97
N ARG A 34 -11.99 -5.99 4.16
CA ARG A 34 -11.78 -5.81 2.70
C ARG A 34 -10.71 -4.76 2.40
N THR A 35 -10.71 -3.66 3.15
CA THR A 35 -9.72 -2.58 2.99
C THR A 35 -8.33 -3.04 3.40
N GLU A 36 -8.21 -3.79 4.49
CA GLU A 36 -6.96 -4.40 4.95
C GLU A 36 -6.41 -5.39 3.91
N THR A 37 -7.22 -6.33 3.42
CA THR A 37 -6.81 -7.28 2.38
C THR A 37 -6.38 -6.57 1.09
N ARG A 38 -7.09 -5.51 0.68
CA ARG A 38 -6.72 -4.72 -0.50
C ARG A 38 -5.38 -4.01 -0.29
N ARG A 39 -5.18 -3.43 0.89
CA ARG A 39 -3.92 -2.79 1.28
C ARG A 39 -2.75 -3.78 1.23
N GLU A 40 -2.93 -4.96 1.81
CA GLU A 40 -1.92 -6.02 1.79
C GLU A 40 -1.58 -6.47 0.36
N ALA A 41 -2.58 -6.67 -0.49
CA ALA A 41 -2.36 -7.03 -1.90
C ALA A 41 -1.56 -5.96 -2.65
N LEU A 42 -1.84 -4.69 -2.41
CA LEU A 42 -1.10 -3.58 -3.03
C LEU A 42 0.33 -3.48 -2.50
N LEU A 43 0.55 -3.73 -1.21
CA LEU A 43 1.89 -3.80 -0.62
C LEU A 43 2.74 -4.91 -1.26
N TRP A 44 2.14 -6.08 -1.48
CA TRP A 44 2.79 -7.17 -2.21
C TRP A 44 3.12 -6.79 -3.65
N ALA A 45 2.17 -6.18 -4.37
CA ALA A 45 2.41 -5.72 -5.74
C ALA A 45 3.54 -4.68 -5.80
N LEU A 46 3.54 -3.72 -4.87
CA LEU A 46 4.60 -2.71 -4.76
C LEU A 46 5.95 -3.35 -4.48
N HIS A 47 6.01 -4.30 -3.54
CA HIS A 47 7.24 -5.03 -3.21
C HIS A 47 7.82 -5.76 -4.42
N VAL A 48 6.99 -6.50 -5.16
CA VAL A 48 7.41 -7.22 -6.36
C VAL A 48 7.96 -6.25 -7.41
N ILE A 49 7.30 -5.09 -7.60
CA ILE A 49 7.75 -4.08 -8.57
C ILE A 49 9.09 -3.46 -8.14
N LEU A 50 9.28 -3.19 -6.85
CA LEU A 50 10.48 -2.52 -6.34
C LEU A 50 11.70 -3.45 -6.21
N THR A 51 11.47 -4.72 -5.86
CA THR A 51 12.55 -5.65 -5.48
C THR A 51 12.71 -6.82 -6.43
N ASN A 52 11.74 -7.04 -7.33
CA ASN A 52 11.65 -8.20 -8.21
C ASN A 52 11.72 -9.55 -7.45
N ALA A 53 11.35 -9.57 -6.16
CA ALA A 53 11.48 -10.74 -5.27
C ALA A 53 10.11 -11.21 -4.73
N PRO A 54 9.31 -11.94 -5.54
CA PRO A 54 7.94 -12.32 -5.19
C PRO A 54 7.82 -13.34 -4.06
N THR A 55 8.92 -14.02 -3.71
CA THR A 55 8.94 -15.05 -2.67
C THR A 55 9.28 -14.48 -1.28
N THR A 56 9.58 -13.20 -1.19
CA THR A 56 9.94 -12.53 0.07
C THR A 56 8.83 -11.59 0.49
N PRO A 57 8.52 -11.50 1.80
CA PRO A 57 7.50 -10.59 2.28
C PRO A 57 7.90 -9.12 2.05
N PRO A 58 6.91 -8.21 1.93
CA PRO A 58 7.16 -6.77 1.86
C PRO A 58 8.08 -6.30 2.98
N GLY A 59 9.16 -5.63 2.59
CA GLY A 59 10.26 -5.28 3.50
C GLY A 59 10.47 -3.78 3.67
N PRO A 60 11.63 -3.38 4.23
CA PRO A 60 11.97 -1.97 4.42
C PRO A 60 11.96 -1.16 3.12
N ALA A 61 12.23 -1.78 1.96
CA ALA A 61 12.19 -1.12 0.65
C ALA A 61 10.81 -0.52 0.33
N THR A 62 9.73 -1.28 0.59
CA THR A 62 8.35 -0.78 0.43
C THR A 62 8.03 0.35 1.41
N GLN A 63 8.52 0.25 2.64
CA GLN A 63 8.28 1.27 3.66
C GLN A 63 9.00 2.58 3.32
N THR A 64 10.27 2.53 2.93
CA THR A 64 11.05 3.69 2.48
C THR A 64 10.41 4.37 1.26
N PHE A 65 9.89 3.59 0.31
CA PHE A 65 9.22 4.16 -0.85
C PHE A 65 7.91 4.89 -0.47
N LEU A 66 7.09 4.28 0.38
CA LEU A 66 5.85 4.91 0.86
C LEU A 66 6.14 6.16 1.70
N ASP A 67 7.20 6.15 2.50
CA ASP A 67 7.64 7.30 3.28
C ASP A 67 8.09 8.46 2.37
N ALA A 68 8.93 8.17 1.36
CA ALA A 68 9.33 9.14 0.36
C ALA A 68 8.14 9.76 -0.40
N LEU A 69 7.06 8.99 -0.60
CA LEU A 69 5.82 9.50 -1.21
C LEU A 69 4.98 10.36 -0.27
N LYS A 70 5.06 10.17 1.06
CA LYS A 70 4.36 11.04 2.03
C LYS A 70 4.99 12.43 2.11
N HIS A 71 6.29 12.53 1.83
CA HIS A 71 7.07 13.75 1.93
C HIS A 71 7.21 14.53 0.61
N ARG A 72 6.60 14.05 -0.49
CA ARG A 72 6.53 14.72 -1.79
C ARG A 72 5.17 15.37 -2.01
#